data_AF-A0A7R9CC99-F1
#
_entry.id   AF-A0A7R9CC99-F1
#
_cell.length_a   1.000
_cell.length_b   1.000
_cell.length_c   1.000
_cell.angle_alpha   90.00
_cell.angle_beta   90.00
_cell.angle_gamma   90.00
#
_symmetry.space_group_name_H-M   'P 1'
#
loop_
_entity.id
_entity.type
_entity.pdbx_description
1 polymer ?
#
loop_
_entity_poly.entity_id
_entity_poly.type
_entity_poly.pdbx_seq_one_letter_code
_entity_poly.pdbx_strand_id
1 'polypeptide(L)'
;MRVLALRLAAMPDLQLPWNITVHFDKFPEDELLHCPSRDAVESHFMACVKEADVLKHRSQVVSNMQKKDHNQLWLGLQNGETVNKSLFHSLRRKPEDGDRLTHTLTFFTDKFDQFWAVNRKLMEASADEAFKYIPFRCYHGDEAFVQRLVRPVTEEGHRKTLKDLVHEVFPEETEARVITHGIEPPCETPLQWMSEHLSYPDNFLHLCIQA
;
A
#
# COMPACT_ATOMS: atom_id res chain seq x y z
N MET A 1 -2.32 -10.36 4.23
CA MET A 1 -2.53 -9.45 5.38
C MET A 1 -2.81 -7.99 5.00
N ARG A 2 -2.01 -7.31 4.15
CA ARG A 2 -2.24 -5.88 3.81
C ARG A 2 -3.60 -5.59 3.16
N VAL A 3 -4.05 -6.43 2.25
CA VAL A 3 -5.37 -6.31 1.59
C VAL A 3 -6.52 -6.49 2.58
N LEU A 4 -6.42 -7.46 3.49
CA LEU A 4 -7.39 -7.68 4.57
C LEU A 4 -7.48 -6.47 5.51
N ALA A 5 -6.35 -5.85 5.88
CA ALA A 5 -6.32 -4.66 6.72
C ALA A 5 -7.02 -3.43 6.09
N LEU A 6 -6.74 -3.17 4.81
CA LEU A 6 -7.39 -2.09 4.05
C LEU A 6 -8.90 -2.33 3.90
N ARG A 7 -9.28 -3.57 3.65
CA ARG A 7 -10.68 -3.99 3.51
C ARG A 7 -11.46 -3.88 4.83
N LEU A 8 -10.84 -4.24 5.95
CA LEU A 8 -11.41 -4.07 7.29
C LEU A 8 -11.63 -2.58 7.62
N ALA A 9 -10.65 -1.72 7.31
CA ALA A 9 -10.74 -0.26 7.56
C ALA A 9 -11.89 0.43 6.81
N ALA A 10 -12.36 -0.17 5.72
CA ALA A 10 -13.45 0.36 4.92
C ALA A 10 -14.84 0.06 5.54
N MET A 11 -14.98 -0.94 6.42
CA MET A 11 -16.31 -1.33 6.92
C MET A 11 -16.85 -0.34 7.98
N PRO A 12 -18.08 0.18 7.82
CA PRO A 12 -18.64 1.20 8.71
C PRO A 12 -18.90 0.70 10.14
N ASP A 13 -19.08 -0.62 10.32
CA ASP A 13 -19.35 -1.25 11.62
C ASP A 13 -18.09 -1.80 12.31
N LEU A 14 -16.90 -1.49 11.78
CA LEU A 14 -15.66 -2.01 12.34
C LEU A 14 -15.32 -1.28 13.65
N GLN A 15 -15.66 -1.91 14.78
CA GLN A 15 -15.22 -1.40 16.07
C GLN A 15 -13.72 -1.59 16.24
N LEU A 16 -13.03 -0.50 16.58
CA LEU A 16 -11.63 -0.53 16.98
C LEU A 16 -11.51 -1.05 18.43
N PRO A 17 -10.45 -1.81 18.77
CA PRO A 17 -9.35 -2.24 17.91
C PRO A 17 -9.75 -3.36 16.93
N TRP A 18 -8.97 -3.54 15.86
CA TRP A 18 -9.20 -4.64 14.93
C TRP A 18 -9.10 -5.99 15.64
N ASN A 19 -10.18 -6.76 15.56
CA ASN A 19 -10.25 -8.10 16.11
C ASN A 19 -9.64 -9.09 15.12
N ILE A 20 -8.44 -9.60 15.42
CA ILE A 20 -7.73 -10.59 14.60
C ILE A 20 -7.66 -11.91 15.35
N THR A 21 -8.18 -12.97 14.76
CA THR A 21 -8.09 -14.33 15.30
C THR A 21 -6.84 -15.03 14.77
N VAL A 22 -6.06 -15.66 15.66
CA VAL A 22 -4.82 -16.37 15.32
C VAL A 22 -5.09 -17.87 15.29
N HIS A 23 -4.74 -18.52 14.18
CA HIS A 23 -4.86 -19.96 13.97
C HIS A 23 -3.48 -20.62 13.87
N PHE A 24 -3.36 -21.85 14.38
CA PHE A 24 -2.11 -22.64 14.33
C PHE A 24 -2.28 -24.00 13.62
N ASP A 25 -3.51 -24.35 13.29
CA ASP A 25 -3.91 -25.59 12.64
C ASP A 25 -4.86 -25.28 11.47
N LYS A 26 -5.08 -26.27 10.59
CA LYS A 26 -6.00 -26.16 9.44
C LYS A 26 -5.74 -24.92 8.58
N PHE A 27 -4.49 -24.77 8.12
CA PHE A 27 -4.11 -23.67 7.23
C PHE A 27 -4.96 -23.72 5.95
N PRO A 28 -5.62 -22.62 5.55
CA PRO A 28 -6.51 -22.60 4.39
C PRO A 28 -5.69 -22.44 3.10
N GLU A 29 -5.22 -23.57 2.56
CA GLU A 29 -4.36 -23.64 1.36
C GLU A 29 -4.98 -22.98 0.13
N ASP A 30 -6.31 -23.04 -0.01
CA ASP A 30 -7.04 -22.50 -1.17
C ASP A 30 -7.29 -20.98 -1.07
N GLU A 31 -7.10 -20.37 0.11
CA GLU A 31 -7.40 -18.97 0.37
C GLU A 31 -6.15 -18.13 0.67
N LEU A 32 -5.12 -18.72 1.28
CA LEU A 32 -3.93 -18.01 1.75
C LEU A 32 -2.65 -18.59 1.17
N LEU A 33 -1.76 -17.68 0.72
CA LEU A 33 -0.39 -18.04 0.37
C LEU A 33 0.44 -18.25 1.63
N HIS A 34 1.24 -19.34 1.63
CA HIS A 34 2.25 -19.56 2.65
C HIS A 34 3.28 -18.42 2.69
N CYS A 35 3.71 -18.08 3.90
CA CYS A 35 4.77 -17.10 4.14
C CYS A 35 5.88 -17.76 4.98
N PRO A 36 6.75 -18.59 4.37
CA PRO A 36 7.68 -19.46 5.10
C PRO A 36 8.86 -18.69 5.70
N SER A 37 9.19 -17.52 5.16
CA SER A 37 10.34 -16.74 5.60
C SER A 37 10.15 -15.26 5.33
N ARG A 38 10.99 -14.47 6.00
CA ARG A 38 11.08 -13.03 5.74
C ARG A 38 11.50 -12.74 4.29
N ASP A 39 12.34 -13.59 3.72
CA ASP A 39 12.84 -13.42 2.35
C ASP A 39 11.71 -13.55 1.33
N ALA A 40 10.65 -14.33 1.63
CA ALA A 40 9.45 -14.39 0.80
C ALA A 40 8.71 -13.03 0.77
N VAL A 41 8.63 -12.34 1.91
CA VAL A 41 8.04 -11.01 2.02
C VAL A 41 8.89 -9.97 1.29
N GLU A 42 10.20 -9.99 1.47
CA GLU A 42 11.15 -9.12 0.75
C GLU A 42 11.04 -9.33 -0.77
N SER A 43 10.98 -10.58 -1.21
CA SER A 43 10.82 -10.94 -2.62
C SER A 43 9.50 -10.44 -3.19
N HIS A 44 8.39 -10.60 -2.47
CA HIS A 44 7.09 -10.08 -2.87
C HIS A 44 7.07 -8.56 -2.94
N PHE A 45 7.62 -7.88 -1.93
CA PHE A 45 7.76 -6.43 -1.90
C PHE A 45 8.53 -5.93 -3.13
N MET A 46 9.70 -6.50 -3.40
CA MET A 46 10.52 -6.10 -4.55
C MET A 46 9.87 -6.45 -5.89
N ALA A 47 9.05 -7.50 -5.96
CA ALA A 47 8.27 -7.81 -7.15
C ALA A 47 7.24 -6.71 -7.44
N CYS A 48 6.49 -6.25 -6.43
CA CYS A 48 5.54 -5.15 -6.57
C CYS A 48 6.26 -3.83 -6.96
N VAL A 49 7.37 -3.48 -6.31
CA VAL A 49 8.12 -2.25 -6.66
C VAL A 49 8.59 -2.27 -8.12
N LYS A 50 9.09 -3.42 -8.60
CA LYS A 50 9.50 -3.58 -10.01
C LYS A 50 8.32 -3.47 -10.95
N GLU A 51 7.19 -4.10 -10.62
CA GLU A 51 5.95 -4.01 -11.41
C GLU A 51 5.46 -2.55 -11.52
N ALA A 52 5.44 -1.81 -10.41
CA ALA A 52 5.08 -0.40 -10.42
C ALA A 52 6.03 0.44 -11.31
N ASP A 53 7.34 0.15 -11.29
CA ASP A 53 8.30 0.83 -12.14
C ASP A 53 8.18 0.46 -13.63
N VAL A 54 7.73 -0.76 -13.96
CA VAL A 54 7.34 -1.13 -15.34
C VAL A 54 6.23 -0.20 -15.82
N LEU A 55 5.21 0.00 -14.99
CA LEU A 55 4.04 0.83 -15.33
C LEU A 55 4.42 2.31 -15.45
N LYS A 56 5.22 2.84 -14.53
CA LYS A 56 5.61 4.25 -14.51
C LYS A 56 6.68 4.60 -15.55
N HIS A 57 7.77 3.82 -15.59
CA HIS A 57 9.01 4.18 -16.28
C HIS A 57 9.56 3.06 -17.18
N ARG A 58 8.79 2.01 -17.48
CA ARG A 58 9.28 0.85 -18.27
C ARG A 58 10.51 0.20 -17.64
N SER A 59 10.53 0.13 -16.30
CA SER A 59 11.61 -0.45 -15.49
C SER A 59 12.95 0.30 -15.52
N GLN A 60 13.01 1.49 -16.12
CA GLN A 60 14.28 2.19 -16.32
C GLN A 60 14.90 2.63 -15.00
N VAL A 61 14.09 3.04 -14.01
CA VAL A 61 14.62 3.54 -12.74
C VAL A 61 15.13 2.37 -11.91
N VAL A 62 14.30 1.34 -11.68
CA VAL A 62 14.64 0.20 -10.81
C VAL A 62 15.81 -0.62 -11.34
N SER A 63 15.97 -0.68 -12.68
CA SER A 63 17.08 -1.40 -13.32
C SER A 63 18.42 -0.67 -13.19
N ASN A 64 18.40 0.66 -13.06
CA ASN A 64 19.58 1.49 -12.85
C ASN A 64 20.00 1.58 -11.37
N MET A 65 19.19 1.05 -10.46
CA MET A 65 19.51 0.99 -9.03
C MET A 65 20.54 -0.11 -8.73
N GLN A 66 21.38 0.14 -7.74
CA GLN A 66 22.34 -0.86 -7.25
C GLN A 66 21.69 -1.78 -6.21
N LYS A 67 22.25 -2.96 -5.97
CA LYS A 67 21.78 -3.89 -4.92
C LYS A 67 21.65 -3.23 -3.55
N LYS A 68 22.55 -2.28 -3.22
CA LYS A 68 22.48 -1.51 -1.97
C LYS A 68 21.22 -0.65 -1.87
N ASP A 69 20.73 -0.13 -2.99
CA ASP A 69 19.53 0.71 -3.05
C ASP A 69 18.28 -0.15 -2.82
N HIS A 70 18.22 -1.34 -3.43
CA HIS A 70 17.15 -2.33 -3.19
C HIS A 70 17.13 -2.77 -1.72
N ASN A 71 18.30 -3.08 -1.15
CA ASN A 71 18.41 -3.42 0.26
C ASN A 71 17.98 -2.25 1.16
N GLN A 72 18.28 -1.01 0.78
CA GLN A 72 17.90 0.17 1.55
C GLN A 72 16.38 0.40 1.53
N LEU A 73 15.70 0.19 0.41
CA LEU A 73 14.22 0.20 0.35
C LEU A 73 13.64 -0.82 1.33
N TRP A 74 14.13 -2.06 1.27
CA TRP A 74 13.64 -3.13 2.14
C TRP A 74 13.91 -2.85 3.63
N LEU A 75 15.13 -2.46 3.98
CA LEU A 75 15.51 -2.15 5.36
C LEU A 75 14.74 -0.93 5.90
N GLY A 76 14.52 0.09 5.08
CA GLY A 76 13.70 1.24 5.44
C GLY A 76 12.28 0.83 5.81
N LEU A 77 11.66 -0.03 4.99
CA LEU A 77 10.32 -0.58 5.24
C LEU A 77 10.28 -1.45 6.51
N GLN A 78 11.16 -2.46 6.58
CA GLN A 78 11.20 -3.42 7.69
C GLN A 78 11.38 -2.72 9.04
N ASN A 79 12.28 -1.74 9.08
CA ASN A 79 12.62 -1.07 10.32
C ASN A 79 11.55 -0.04 10.71
N GLY A 80 10.82 0.56 9.76
CA GLY A 80 9.73 1.52 10.01
C GLY A 80 8.44 0.87 10.49
N GLU A 81 8.12 -0.34 10.02
CA GLU A 81 6.95 -1.14 10.44
C GLU A 81 7.20 -1.99 11.69
N THR A 82 8.32 -1.80 12.41
CA THR A 82 8.54 -2.49 13.67
C THR A 82 7.56 -1.96 14.71
N VAL A 83 6.35 -2.54 14.74
CA VAL A 83 5.50 -2.62 15.93
C VAL A 83 6.45 -3.04 17.05
N ASN A 84 6.62 -2.13 17.99
CA ASN A 84 7.65 -2.16 19.02
C ASN A 84 7.92 -3.61 19.46
N LYS A 85 9.15 -4.14 19.31
CA LYS A 85 9.47 -5.50 19.77
C LYS A 85 9.12 -5.70 21.27
N SER A 86 8.98 -4.60 22.02
CA SER A 86 8.46 -4.57 23.39
C SER A 86 6.98 -4.94 23.50
N LEU A 87 6.13 -4.62 22.52
CA LEU A 87 4.70 -4.96 22.48
C LEU A 87 4.51 -6.50 22.43
N PHE A 88 5.23 -7.18 21.53
CA PHE A 88 5.20 -8.65 21.44
C PHE A 88 5.84 -9.35 22.66
N HIS A 89 6.88 -8.77 23.27
CA HIS A 89 7.46 -9.29 24.52
C HIS A 89 6.52 -9.15 25.71
N SER A 90 5.72 -8.07 25.76
CA SER A 90 4.74 -7.86 26.83
C SER A 90 3.46 -8.68 26.64
N LEU A 91 3.01 -8.94 25.41
CA LEU A 91 1.89 -9.86 25.12
C LEU A 91 2.17 -11.32 25.53
N ARG A 92 3.45 -11.70 25.69
CA ARG A 92 3.86 -13.00 26.23
C ARG A 92 3.82 -13.11 27.75
N ARG A 93 3.65 -12.00 28.48
CA ARG A 93 3.52 -12.00 29.94
C ARG A 93 2.04 -11.97 30.30
N LYS A 94 1.61 -12.87 31.21
CA LYS A 94 0.27 -12.79 31.80
C LYS A 94 0.15 -11.44 32.53
N PRO A 95 -0.96 -10.70 32.37
CA PRO A 95 -1.16 -9.47 33.13
C PRO A 95 -1.32 -9.84 34.61
N GLU A 96 -0.45 -9.31 35.46
CA GLU A 96 -0.71 -9.23 36.90
C GLU A 96 -1.51 -7.94 37.15
N ASP A 97 -2.48 -8.04 38.06
CA ASP A 97 -3.54 -7.05 38.29
C ASP A 97 -3.02 -5.60 38.39
N GLY A 98 -3.53 -4.71 37.53
CA GLY A 98 -3.58 -3.26 37.77
C GLY A 98 -2.93 -2.35 36.74
N ASP A 99 -2.05 -2.81 35.86
CA ASP A 99 -1.34 -1.92 34.94
C ASP A 99 -2.11 -1.66 33.64
N ARG A 100 -2.75 -0.48 33.55
CA ARG A 100 -3.18 0.10 32.26
C ARG A 100 -1.94 0.55 31.49
N LEU A 101 -1.39 -0.34 30.66
CA LEU A 101 -0.30 -0.01 29.74
C LEU A 101 -0.83 0.83 28.57
N THR A 102 -0.83 2.16 28.71
CA THR A 102 -0.93 3.07 27.56
C THR A 102 0.42 3.10 26.85
N HIS A 103 0.54 2.38 25.74
CA HIS A 103 1.75 2.37 24.92
C HIS A 103 1.57 3.27 23.69
N THR A 104 2.31 4.37 23.66
CA THR A 104 2.38 5.28 22.51
C THR A 104 3.19 4.63 21.38
N LEU A 105 2.60 4.48 20.20
CA LEU A 105 3.30 4.11 18.97
C LEU A 105 4.20 5.27 18.54
N THR A 106 5.48 5.20 18.89
CA THR A 106 6.49 6.16 18.40
C THR A 106 7.00 5.67 17.04
N PHE A 107 6.54 6.30 15.96
CA PHE A 107 7.16 6.14 14.64
C PHE A 107 8.52 6.85 14.65
N PHE A 108 9.61 6.12 14.42
CA PHE A 108 10.94 6.73 14.30
C PHE A 108 11.09 7.34 12.89
N THR A 109 11.22 8.67 12.83
CA THR A 109 11.31 9.49 11.61
C THR A 109 12.50 9.11 10.71
N ASP A 110 13.64 8.73 11.29
CA ASP A 110 14.90 8.47 10.56
C ASP A 110 14.80 7.33 9.53
N LYS A 111 13.84 6.43 9.74
CA LYS A 111 13.64 5.25 8.89
C LYS A 111 12.75 5.55 7.67
N PHE A 112 11.87 6.53 7.81
CA PHE A 112 11.12 7.10 6.70
C PHE A 112 12.08 7.76 5.71
N ASP A 113 13.03 8.54 6.21
CA ASP A 113 14.05 9.18 5.38
C ASP A 113 14.95 8.16 4.70
N GLN A 114 15.31 7.08 5.39
CA GLN A 114 16.08 5.97 4.81
C GLN A 114 15.36 5.37 3.59
N PHE A 115 14.06 5.12 3.70
CA PHE A 115 13.25 4.60 2.60
C PHE A 115 13.14 5.62 1.46
N TRP A 116 12.73 6.85 1.77
CA TRP A 116 12.48 7.89 0.78
C TRP A 116 13.73 8.40 0.08
N ALA A 117 14.91 8.28 0.68
CA ALA A 117 16.18 8.58 0.03
C ALA A 117 16.40 7.78 -1.27
N VAL A 118 15.82 6.57 -1.35
CA VAL A 118 15.82 5.75 -2.57
C VAL A 118 14.48 5.87 -3.30
N ASN A 119 13.36 5.77 -2.58
CA ASN A 119 12.02 5.73 -3.19
C ASN A 119 11.67 7.00 -3.98
N ARG A 120 12.22 8.16 -3.62
CA ARG A 120 11.99 9.41 -4.38
C ARG A 120 12.37 9.27 -5.85
N LYS A 121 13.42 8.50 -6.17
CA LYS A 121 13.83 8.25 -7.57
C LYS A 121 12.75 7.52 -8.38
N LEU A 122 11.92 6.72 -7.71
CA LEU A 122 10.79 6.00 -8.32
C LEU A 122 9.52 6.84 -8.37
N MET A 123 9.45 7.96 -7.66
CA MET A 123 8.28 8.86 -7.65
C MET A 123 8.54 10.17 -8.41
N GLU A 124 9.80 10.49 -8.69
CA GLU A 124 10.20 11.61 -9.54
C GLU A 124 9.88 11.28 -11.00
N ALA A 125 8.77 11.82 -11.49
CA ALA A 125 8.55 12.01 -12.90
C ALA A 125 9.58 13.05 -13.40
N SER A 126 10.28 12.82 -14.52
CA SER A 126 11.15 13.85 -15.09
C SER A 126 10.35 15.13 -15.28
N ALA A 127 10.97 16.30 -15.04
CA ALA A 127 10.27 17.57 -14.78
C ALA A 127 9.10 17.96 -15.71
N ASP A 128 9.02 17.41 -16.93
CA ASP A 128 7.96 17.64 -17.91
C ASP A 128 7.15 16.39 -18.32
N GLU A 129 7.42 15.20 -17.78
CA GLU A 129 6.72 13.94 -18.12
C GLU A 129 6.03 13.32 -16.91
N ALA A 130 4.71 13.13 -16.99
CA ALA A 130 3.95 12.32 -16.03
C ALA A 130 4.31 10.83 -16.16
N PHE A 131 3.88 10.01 -15.19
CA PHE A 131 4.03 8.55 -15.30
C PHE A 131 3.39 8.01 -16.57
N LYS A 132 3.96 6.95 -17.16
CA LYS A 132 3.36 6.34 -18.34
C LYS A 132 1.98 5.74 -18.04
N TYR A 133 1.86 5.03 -16.91
CA TYR A 133 0.61 4.52 -16.35
C TYR A 133 0.63 4.65 -14.83
N ILE A 134 -0.55 4.81 -14.22
CA ILE A 134 -0.72 4.81 -12.77
C ILE A 134 -0.71 3.38 -12.24
N PRO A 135 0.20 3.03 -11.30
CA PRO A 135 0.12 1.75 -10.58
C PRO A 135 -1.00 1.81 -9.53
N PHE A 136 -2.08 1.08 -9.77
CA PHE A 136 -3.18 0.98 -8.80
C PHE A 136 -3.77 -0.43 -8.75
N ARG A 137 -4.43 -0.73 -7.64
CA ARG A 137 -5.26 -1.93 -7.44
C ARG A 137 -6.56 -1.50 -6.75
N CYS A 138 -7.68 -1.75 -7.41
CA CYS A 138 -9.01 -1.49 -6.87
C CYS A 138 -9.58 -2.76 -6.26
N TYR A 139 -10.03 -2.69 -5.02
CA TYR A 139 -10.65 -3.80 -4.29
C TYR A 139 -12.14 -3.51 -4.16
N HIS A 140 -12.98 -4.36 -4.73
CA HIS A 140 -14.44 -4.21 -4.71
C HIS A 140 -15.06 -5.54 -4.26
N GLY A 141 -15.86 -5.53 -3.19
CA GLY A 141 -16.47 -6.75 -2.65
C GLY A 141 -15.44 -7.81 -2.22
N ASP A 142 -15.77 -9.09 -2.44
CA ASP A 142 -14.93 -10.27 -2.19
C ASP A 142 -14.08 -10.69 -3.40
N GLU A 143 -14.10 -9.91 -4.47
CA GLU A 143 -13.43 -10.28 -5.71
C GLU A 143 -11.92 -9.99 -5.66
N ALA A 144 -11.19 -10.62 -6.59
CA ALA A 144 -9.80 -10.27 -6.83
C ALA A 144 -9.70 -8.79 -7.25
N PHE A 145 -8.58 -8.16 -6.92
CA PHE A 145 -8.40 -6.75 -7.25
C PHE A 145 -8.42 -6.51 -8.76
N VAL A 146 -8.95 -5.36 -9.16
CA VAL A 146 -8.93 -4.88 -10.55
C VAL A 146 -7.70 -4.00 -10.76
N GLN A 147 -6.93 -4.30 -11.79
CA GLN A 147 -5.77 -3.53 -12.24
C GLN A 147 -5.84 -3.35 -13.76
N ARG A 148 -5.81 -2.10 -14.24
CA ARG A 148 -5.86 -1.75 -15.68
C ARG A 148 -4.79 -0.72 -16.04
N LEU A 149 -4.51 -0.57 -17.33
CA LEU A 149 -3.57 0.45 -17.81
C LEU A 149 -4.28 1.80 -17.95
N VAL A 150 -4.13 2.67 -16.94
CA VAL A 150 -4.71 4.02 -16.93
C VAL A 150 -3.60 5.05 -16.97
N ARG A 151 -3.66 5.97 -17.94
CA ARG A 151 -2.74 7.10 -18.05
C ARG A 151 -3.11 8.21 -17.04
N PRO A 152 -2.14 8.96 -16.50
CA PRO A 152 -2.43 10.10 -15.61
C PRO A 152 -3.06 11.31 -16.32
N VAL A 153 -3.06 11.31 -17.65
CA VAL A 153 -3.57 12.40 -18.49
C VAL A 153 -4.53 11.87 -19.55
N THR A 154 -5.45 12.71 -19.99
CA THR A 154 -6.34 12.46 -21.13
C THR A 154 -5.57 12.57 -22.45
N GLU A 155 -6.21 12.23 -23.57
CA GLU A 155 -5.63 12.40 -24.91
C GLU A 155 -5.33 13.87 -25.24
N GLU A 156 -6.09 14.80 -24.64
CA GLU A 156 -5.92 16.25 -24.76
C GLU A 156 -4.81 16.80 -23.83
N GLY A 157 -4.21 15.94 -22.98
CA GLY A 157 -3.16 16.32 -22.04
C GLY A 157 -3.66 16.86 -20.69
N HIS A 158 -4.98 16.87 -20.45
CA HIS A 158 -5.54 17.27 -19.15
C HIS A 158 -5.25 16.19 -18.09
N ARG A 159 -4.98 16.59 -16.84
CA ARG A 159 -4.75 15.64 -15.74
C ARG A 159 -6.04 14.90 -15.40
N LYS A 160 -5.98 13.57 -15.38
CA LYS A 160 -7.07 12.73 -14.89
C LYS A 160 -7.19 12.81 -13.37
N THR A 161 -8.40 12.67 -12.90
CA THR A 161 -8.82 12.73 -11.49
C THR A 161 -9.23 11.34 -10.99
N LEU A 162 -9.43 11.22 -9.67
CA LEU A 162 -9.97 10.01 -9.05
C LEU A 162 -11.32 9.61 -9.68
N LYS A 163 -12.18 10.58 -9.99
CA LYS A 163 -13.45 10.37 -10.66
C LYS A 163 -13.28 9.71 -12.04
N ASP A 164 -12.32 10.18 -12.82
CA ASP A 164 -12.04 9.62 -14.15
C ASP A 164 -11.59 8.16 -14.05
N LEU A 165 -10.77 7.83 -13.03
CA LEU A 165 -10.35 6.46 -12.77
C LEU A 165 -11.54 5.56 -12.42
N VAL A 166 -12.41 6.00 -11.50
CA VAL A 166 -13.59 5.21 -11.09
C VAL A 166 -14.49 4.97 -12.28
N HIS A 167 -14.80 5.99 -13.08
CA HIS A 167 -15.64 5.85 -14.27
C HIS A 167 -15.03 4.94 -15.35
N GLU A 168 -13.70 4.95 -15.53
CA GLU A 168 -13.01 4.10 -16.51
C GLU A 168 -12.91 2.62 -16.06
N VAL A 169 -12.81 2.37 -14.75
CA VAL A 169 -12.66 1.02 -14.21
C VAL A 169 -14.02 0.38 -13.88
N PHE A 170 -14.93 1.17 -13.30
CA PHE A 170 -16.26 0.80 -12.82
C PHE A 170 -17.33 1.77 -13.36
N PRO A 171 -17.66 1.69 -14.67
CA PRO A 171 -18.59 2.64 -15.30
C PRO A 171 -20.02 2.60 -14.71
N GLU A 172 -20.41 1.47 -14.11
CA GLU A 172 -21.72 1.29 -13.48
C GLU A 172 -21.81 2.00 -12.11
N GLU A 173 -20.67 2.34 -11.50
CA GLU A 173 -20.60 2.86 -10.13
C GLU A 173 -20.49 4.39 -10.11
N THR A 174 -21.63 5.08 -10.13
CA THR A 174 -21.68 6.55 -10.26
C THR A 174 -21.43 7.29 -8.95
N GLU A 175 -21.66 6.65 -7.80
CA GLU A 175 -21.54 7.24 -6.45
C GLU A 175 -20.59 6.46 -5.55
N ALA A 176 -19.69 5.65 -6.13
CA ALA A 176 -18.75 4.86 -5.35
C ALA A 176 -17.83 5.74 -4.50
N ARG A 177 -17.76 5.40 -3.21
CA ARG A 177 -16.80 5.96 -2.26
C ARG A 177 -15.48 5.21 -2.41
N VAL A 178 -14.38 5.95 -2.41
CA VAL A 178 -13.04 5.39 -2.56
C VAL A 178 -12.22 5.63 -1.31
N ILE A 179 -11.77 4.56 -0.68
CA ILE A 179 -10.97 4.62 0.54
C ILE A 179 -9.53 4.19 0.25
N THR A 180 -8.56 5.00 0.68
CA THR A 180 -7.13 4.67 0.67
C THR A 180 -6.47 5.22 1.92
N HIS A 181 -5.53 4.50 2.52
CA HIS A 181 -4.92 4.86 3.82
C HIS A 181 -5.93 5.16 4.94
N GLY A 182 -7.16 4.65 4.85
CA GLY A 182 -8.24 4.91 5.81
C GLY A 182 -8.91 6.28 5.67
N ILE A 183 -8.65 7.03 4.60
CA ILE A 183 -9.33 8.29 4.27
C ILE A 183 -10.08 8.18 2.94
N GLU A 184 -11.04 9.08 2.73
CA GLU A 184 -11.79 9.23 1.49
C GLU A 184 -11.31 10.50 0.76
N PRO A 185 -10.44 10.39 -0.26
CA PRO A 185 -9.96 11.56 -1.00
C PRO A 185 -11.07 12.16 -1.87
N PRO A 186 -11.07 13.48 -2.11
CA PRO A 186 -12.00 14.11 -3.05
C PRO A 186 -11.91 13.52 -4.46
N CYS A 187 -13.05 13.37 -5.13
CA CYS A 187 -13.15 12.81 -6.49
C CYS A 187 -12.34 13.59 -7.52
N GLU A 188 -12.11 14.89 -7.29
CA GLU A 188 -11.36 15.80 -8.14
C GLU A 188 -9.83 15.68 -7.94
N THR A 189 -9.38 14.87 -6.98
CA THR A 189 -7.95 14.72 -6.68
C THR A 189 -7.21 14.18 -7.89
N PRO A 190 -6.14 14.84 -8.37
CA PRO A 190 -5.38 14.39 -9.54
C PRO A 190 -4.71 13.03 -9.32
N LEU A 191 -4.86 12.11 -10.27
CA LEU A 191 -4.32 10.74 -10.17
C LEU A 191 -2.81 10.71 -10.04
N GLN A 192 -2.11 11.56 -10.80
CA GLN A 192 -0.64 11.68 -10.71
C GLN A 192 -0.22 12.03 -9.28
N TRP A 193 -0.88 13.03 -8.68
CA TRP A 193 -0.60 13.46 -7.31
C TRP A 193 -0.89 12.35 -6.31
N MET A 194 -2.02 11.64 -6.46
CA MET A 194 -2.31 10.48 -5.62
C MET A 194 -1.21 9.43 -5.74
N SER A 195 -0.77 9.10 -6.96
CA SER A 195 0.27 8.10 -7.18
C SER A 195 1.62 8.48 -6.57
N GLU A 196 1.95 9.77 -6.52
CA GLU A 196 3.19 10.27 -5.89
C GLU A 196 3.12 10.26 -4.35
N HIS A 197 1.96 10.59 -3.78
CA HIS A 197 1.84 10.94 -2.35
C HIS A 197 1.03 9.94 -1.50
N LEU A 198 0.13 9.19 -2.13
CA LEU A 198 -0.77 8.21 -1.49
C LEU A 198 -0.47 6.76 -1.91
N SER A 199 0.57 6.52 -2.69
CA SER A 199 1.02 5.15 -2.94
C SER A 199 1.59 4.53 -1.66
N TYR A 200 1.40 3.23 -1.52
CA TYR A 200 2.05 2.44 -0.48
C TYR A 200 3.56 2.30 -0.78
N PRO A 201 4.37 1.81 0.18
CA PRO A 201 5.81 1.61 -0.05
C PRO A 201 6.14 0.71 -1.25
N ASP A 202 5.21 -0.15 -1.67
CA ASP A 202 5.34 -0.98 -2.87
C ASP A 202 5.05 -0.22 -4.18
N ASN A 203 4.81 1.09 -4.09
CA ASN A 203 4.54 2.02 -5.17
C ASN A 203 3.19 1.84 -5.88
N PHE A 204 2.25 1.12 -5.26
CA PHE A 204 0.87 1.01 -5.74
C PHE A 204 -0.10 1.88 -4.93
N LEU A 205 -1.08 2.46 -5.61
CA LEU A 205 -2.31 2.93 -5.00
C LEU A 205 -3.23 1.75 -4.71
N HIS A 206 -3.56 1.54 -3.44
CA HIS A 206 -4.57 0.56 -3.05
C HIS A 206 -5.87 1.28 -2.74
N LEU A 207 -6.90 1.03 -3.54
CA LEU A 207 -8.17 1.73 -3.49
C LEU A 207 -9.28 0.74 -3.14
N CYS A 208 -9.92 0.93 -1.98
CA CYS A 208 -11.12 0.17 -1.63
C CYS A 208 -12.33 0.89 -2.18
N ILE A 209 -13.09 0.22 -3.05
CA ILE A 209 -14.29 0.75 -3.70
C ILE A 209 -15.49 0.30 -2.88
N GLN A 210 -16.33 1.26 -2.50
CA GLN A 210 -17.57 1.04 -1.79
C GLN A 210 -18.71 1.65 -2.60
N ALA A 211 -19.49 0.78 -3.21
CA ALA A 211 -20.75 1.11 -3.85
C ALA A 211 -21.92 0.90 -2.88
#